data_AF-A0A0M1HFN0-F1
#
_entry.id   AF-A0A0M1HFN0-F1
#
_cell.length_a   1.000
_cell.length_b   1.000
_cell.length_c   1.000
_cell.angle_alpha   90.00
_cell.angle_beta   90.00
_cell.angle_gamma   90.00
#
_symmetry.space_group_name_H-M   'P 1'
#
loop_
_entity.id
_entity.type
_entity.pdbx_description
1 polymer ?
#
loop_
_entity_poly.entity_id
_entity_poly.type
_entity_poly.pdbx_seq_one_letter_code
_entity_poly.pdbx_strand_id
1 'polypeptide(L)'
;LDNHILNKNLLRLKKEKAKNFYRVFNESRHKFNMNQNIKNMLKYFYTIREKYSGKNFYVGSSYGEFSIKENDFSKNYIDLSTKNEKEMVNIALIKIKIESDFLSFTLYKFASVLFDIDLIDENEYNLFIYGTMSKETNDYIKLGLSSNIVISLEKNDQLKNLILNKNGVISSNNEFKKF
;
A
#
# COMPACT_ATOMS: atom_id res chain seq x y z
N LEU A 1 -10.53 19.88 26.10
CA LEU A 1 -11.46 19.35 25.08
C LEU A 1 -10.71 18.23 24.33
N ASP A 2 -10.21 17.19 25.02
CA ASP A 2 -8.96 16.52 24.59
C ASP A 2 -8.98 15.00 24.74
N ASN A 3 -9.92 14.29 24.11
CA ASN A 3 -9.78 12.83 23.93
C ASN A 3 -10.70 12.21 22.86
N HIS A 4 -11.31 13.00 21.97
CA HIS A 4 -12.14 12.45 20.90
C HIS A 4 -11.27 12.09 19.68
N ILE A 5 -10.98 10.78 19.58
CA ILE A 5 -10.64 10.07 18.34
C ILE A 5 -9.28 10.45 17.74
N LEU A 6 -8.21 10.46 18.54
CA LEU A 6 -6.90 10.20 17.93
C LEU A 6 -6.87 8.71 17.58
N ASN A 7 -7.18 8.38 16.32
CA ASN A 7 -7.06 7.00 15.82
C ASN A 7 -5.65 6.50 16.18
N LYS A 8 -5.53 5.52 17.09
CA LYS A 8 -4.23 5.04 17.58
C LYS A 8 -3.30 4.62 16.43
N ASN A 9 -3.87 4.24 15.28
CA ASN A 9 -3.12 3.95 14.08
C ASN A 9 -2.45 5.17 13.44
N LEU A 10 -2.92 6.40 13.67
CA LEU A 10 -2.24 7.62 13.22
C LEU A 10 -1.00 7.95 14.06
N LEU A 11 -0.97 7.55 15.33
CA LEU A 11 0.18 7.77 16.21
C LEU A 11 1.47 7.15 15.66
N ARG A 12 1.38 6.11 14.82
CA ARG A 12 2.55 5.49 14.20
C ARG A 12 3.29 6.44 13.27
N LEU A 13 2.60 7.40 12.64
CA LEU A 13 3.19 8.38 11.72
C LEU A 13 4.08 9.41 12.43
N LYS A 14 4.01 9.52 13.76
CA LYS A 14 4.99 10.29 14.54
C LYS A 14 6.41 9.71 14.44
N LYS A 15 6.55 8.44 14.02
CA LYS A 15 7.85 7.77 13.87
C LYS A 15 8.34 7.88 12.43
N GLU A 16 9.55 8.40 12.25
CA GLU A 16 10.19 8.55 10.93
C GLU A 16 10.27 7.23 10.15
N LYS A 17 10.62 6.14 10.84
CA LYS A 17 10.66 4.79 10.24
C LYS A 17 9.31 4.36 9.66
N ALA A 18 8.19 4.75 10.29
CA ALA A 18 6.85 4.42 9.79
C ALA A 18 6.48 5.26 8.57
N LYS A 19 6.81 6.56 8.55
CA LYS A 19 6.62 7.42 7.37
C LYS A 19 7.41 6.88 6.17
N ASN A 20 8.67 6.53 6.37
CA ASN A 20 9.51 5.92 5.35
C ASN A 20 8.95 4.60 4.82
N PHE A 21 8.42 3.74 5.72
CA PHE A 21 7.72 2.52 5.33
C PHE A 21 6.52 2.83 4.41
N TYR A 22 5.63 3.76 4.80
CA TYR A 22 4.45 4.06 3.98
C TYR A 22 4.77 4.69 2.64
N ARG A 23 5.83 5.51 2.55
CA ARG A 23 6.29 6.05 1.26
C ARG A 23 6.62 4.91 0.29
N VAL A 24 7.51 4.01 0.70
CA VAL A 24 7.94 2.87 -0.15
C VAL A 24 6.79 1.89 -0.39
N PHE A 25 5.96 1.64 0.63
CA PHE A 25 4.84 0.72 0.54
C PHE A 25 3.76 1.21 -0.44
N ASN A 26 3.40 2.50 -0.39
CA ASN A 26 2.42 3.10 -1.29
C ASN A 26 2.90 3.07 -2.75
N GLU A 27 4.15 3.44 -3.00
CA GLU A 27 4.78 3.35 -4.33
C GLU A 27 4.79 1.92 -4.87
N SER A 28 5.22 0.96 -4.04
CA SER A 28 5.27 -0.47 -4.40
C SER A 28 3.89 -1.01 -4.71
N ARG A 29 2.88 -0.61 -3.92
CA ARG A 29 1.50 -1.04 -4.08
C ARG A 29 0.97 -0.70 -5.45
N HIS A 30 1.21 0.52 -5.96
CA HIS A 30 0.78 0.97 -7.29
C HIS A 30 1.60 0.35 -8.43
N LYS A 31 2.89 0.09 -8.20
CA LYS A 31 3.82 -0.34 -9.25
C LYS A 31 3.80 -1.84 -9.53
N PHE A 32 3.56 -2.65 -8.51
CA PHE A 32 3.88 -4.08 -8.52
C PHE A 32 2.65 -4.97 -8.38
N ASN A 33 2.63 -6.14 -9.03
CA ASN A 33 1.57 -7.12 -8.77
C ASN A 33 1.66 -7.70 -7.34
N MET A 34 0.65 -8.46 -6.92
CA MET A 34 0.59 -9.03 -5.57
C MET A 34 1.82 -9.88 -5.23
N ASN A 35 2.27 -10.74 -6.14
CA ASN A 35 3.45 -11.59 -5.93
C ASN A 35 4.73 -10.77 -5.70
N GLN A 36 4.92 -9.70 -6.46
CA GLN A 36 6.04 -8.78 -6.29
C GLN A 36 5.94 -7.99 -4.98
N ASN A 37 4.75 -7.54 -4.59
CA ASN A 37 4.54 -6.88 -3.30
C ASN A 37 4.84 -7.82 -2.12
N ILE A 38 4.44 -9.10 -2.20
CA ILE A 38 4.82 -10.12 -1.22
C ILE A 38 6.34 -10.27 -1.16
N LYS A 39 7.02 -10.41 -2.30
CA LYS A 39 8.49 -10.49 -2.35
C LYS A 39 9.17 -9.29 -1.71
N ASN A 40 8.67 -8.07 -1.94
CA ASN A 40 9.18 -6.86 -1.31
C ASN A 40 8.98 -6.87 0.21
N MET A 41 7.80 -7.29 0.69
CA MET A 41 7.52 -7.42 2.12
C MET A 41 8.40 -8.50 2.79
N LEU A 42 8.59 -9.64 2.13
CA LEU A 42 9.49 -10.69 2.59
C LEU A 42 10.92 -10.20 2.69
N LYS A 43 11.43 -9.48 1.67
CA LYS A 43 12.75 -8.86 1.72
C LYS A 43 12.88 -7.94 2.94
N TYR A 44 11.86 -7.11 3.20
CA TYR A 44 11.83 -6.29 4.40
C TYR A 44 11.87 -7.11 5.68
N PHE A 45 11.09 -8.19 5.78
CA PHE A 45 11.14 -9.08 6.95
C PHE A 45 12.51 -9.74 7.15
N TYR A 46 13.16 -10.20 6.09
CA TYR A 46 14.51 -10.77 6.19
C TYR A 46 15.53 -9.75 6.69
N THR A 47 15.47 -8.49 6.22
CA THR A 47 16.35 -7.43 6.75
C THR A 47 16.14 -7.13 8.24
N ILE A 48 14.98 -7.46 8.80
CA ILE A 48 14.71 -7.34 10.24
C ILE A 48 15.20 -8.59 10.97
N ARG A 49 14.90 -9.78 10.43
CA ARG A 49 15.29 -11.07 11.00
C ARG A 49 16.80 -11.21 11.19
N GLU A 50 17.59 -10.64 10.28
CA GLU A 50 19.06 -10.71 10.28
C GLU A 50 19.73 -9.68 11.20
N LYS A 51 18.99 -8.77 11.86
CA LYS A 51 19.57 -7.79 12.77
C LYS A 51 19.81 -8.36 14.18
N TYR A 52 20.96 -8.02 14.76
CA TYR A 52 21.34 -8.39 16.13
C TYR A 52 20.38 -7.88 17.23
N SER A 53 19.64 -6.79 16.99
CA SER A 53 18.86 -6.07 18.00
C SER A 53 17.38 -6.47 18.12
N GLY A 54 17.03 -7.68 17.68
CA GLY A 54 15.72 -8.29 17.92
C GLY A 54 14.90 -8.48 16.66
N LYS A 55 14.29 -9.66 16.55
CA LYS A 55 13.49 -10.15 15.43
C LYS A 55 11.99 -9.79 15.55
N ASN A 56 11.67 -8.98 16.56
CA ASN A 56 10.30 -8.64 16.94
C ASN A 56 9.71 -7.67 15.93
N PHE A 57 8.61 -8.06 15.30
CA PHE A 57 7.93 -7.28 14.28
C PHE A 57 6.50 -6.96 14.69
N TYR A 58 6.11 -5.70 14.55
CA TYR A 58 4.74 -5.27 14.80
C TYR A 58 3.85 -5.67 13.63
N VAL A 59 2.98 -6.66 13.83
CA VAL A 59 2.04 -7.13 12.81
C VAL A 59 0.63 -6.56 13.03
N GLY A 60 0.27 -6.22 14.27
CA GLY A 60 -1.06 -5.70 14.66
C GLY A 60 -1.81 -6.67 15.58
N SER A 61 -2.89 -6.20 16.19
CA SER A 61 -3.58 -6.89 17.29
C SER A 61 -4.24 -8.21 16.90
N SER A 62 -4.65 -8.37 15.65
CA SER A 62 -5.35 -9.58 15.19
C SER A 62 -4.42 -10.76 14.93
N TYR A 63 -3.11 -10.53 14.79
CA TYR A 63 -2.14 -11.54 14.36
C TYR A 63 -0.85 -11.54 15.18
N GLY A 64 -0.77 -10.70 16.23
CA GLY A 64 0.35 -10.70 17.15
C GLY A 64 0.30 -11.90 18.09
N GLU A 65 1.48 -12.35 18.49
CA GLU A 65 1.68 -13.51 19.36
C GLU A 65 2.08 -13.09 20.79
N PHE A 66 2.77 -11.96 20.93
CA PHE A 66 3.19 -11.39 22.21
C PHE A 66 3.13 -9.84 22.22
N SER A 67 3.28 -9.26 23.42
CA SER A 67 3.54 -7.82 23.59
C SER A 67 4.97 -7.60 24.09
N ILE A 68 5.57 -6.46 23.69
CA ILE A 68 6.89 -6.03 24.15
C ILE A 68 6.82 -5.41 25.56
N LYS A 69 5.66 -4.88 25.96
CA LYS A 69 5.48 -4.27 27.27
C LYS A 69 4.98 -5.30 28.27
N GLU A 70 5.61 -5.36 29.44
CA GLU A 70 5.09 -6.10 30.58
C GLU A 70 3.70 -5.53 30.95
N ASN A 71 2.75 -6.43 31.24
CA ASN A 71 1.33 -6.13 31.53
C ASN A 71 0.47 -5.58 30.38
N ASP A 72 0.92 -5.66 29.13
CA ASP A 72 0.09 -5.36 27.97
C ASP A 72 -0.61 -6.61 27.44
N PHE A 73 -1.94 -6.66 27.55
CA PHE A 73 -2.76 -7.75 27.04
C PHE A 73 -2.87 -7.77 25.51
N SER A 74 -2.46 -6.71 24.82
CA SER A 74 -2.56 -6.61 23.36
C SER A 74 -1.35 -7.26 22.68
N LYS A 75 -1.54 -8.51 22.24
CA LYS A 75 -0.55 -9.24 21.44
C LYS A 75 -0.50 -8.62 20.05
N ASN A 76 0.55 -7.83 19.78
CA ASN A 76 0.70 -7.09 18.53
C ASN A 76 1.98 -7.44 17.75
N TYR A 77 2.86 -8.25 18.36
CA TYR A 77 4.19 -8.55 17.84
C TYR A 77 4.38 -10.03 17.56
N ILE A 78 5.24 -10.33 16.60
CA ILE A 78 5.71 -11.67 16.25
C ILE A 78 7.24 -11.70 16.24
N ASP A 79 7.83 -12.89 16.43
CA ASP A 79 9.27 -13.09 16.26
C ASP A 79 9.51 -13.70 14.88
N LEU A 80 10.03 -12.89 13.95
CA LEU A 80 10.30 -13.30 12.56
C LEU A 80 11.33 -14.43 12.43
N SER A 81 12.15 -14.68 13.45
CA SER A 81 13.14 -15.77 13.40
C SER A 81 12.55 -17.15 13.66
N THR A 82 11.41 -17.19 14.34
CA THR A 82 10.70 -18.44 14.62
C THR A 82 9.84 -18.89 13.45
N LYS A 83 9.67 -18.04 12.42
CA LYS A 83 8.78 -18.30 11.29
C LYS A 83 9.48 -19.01 10.16
N ASN A 84 8.80 -20.03 9.63
CA ASN A 84 9.17 -20.68 8.38
C ASN A 84 8.71 -19.85 7.17
N GLU A 85 9.13 -20.25 5.98
CA GLU A 85 8.85 -19.51 4.75
C GLU A 85 7.34 -19.35 4.46
N LYS A 86 6.56 -20.42 4.65
CA LYS A 86 5.11 -20.41 4.42
C LYS A 86 4.40 -19.45 5.38
N GLU A 87 4.79 -19.45 6.64
CA GLU A 87 4.28 -18.50 7.65
C GLU A 87 4.66 -17.07 7.29
N MET A 88 5.89 -16.82 6.85
CA MET A 88 6.35 -15.50 6.44
C MET A 88 5.56 -14.95 5.25
N VAL A 89 5.26 -15.79 4.26
CA VAL A 89 4.39 -15.43 3.12
C VAL A 89 2.98 -15.05 3.60
N ASN A 90 2.39 -15.86 4.49
CA ASN A 90 1.06 -15.58 5.03
C ASN A 90 1.03 -14.27 5.85
N ILE A 91 2.03 -14.06 6.70
CA ILE A 91 2.18 -12.82 7.46
C ILE A 91 2.36 -11.62 6.52
N ALA A 92 3.13 -11.78 5.44
CA ALA A 92 3.30 -10.72 4.45
C ALA A 92 1.98 -10.36 3.77
N LEU A 93 1.19 -11.35 3.34
CA LEU A 93 -0.15 -11.15 2.77
C LEU A 93 -1.06 -10.37 3.71
N ILE A 94 -1.14 -10.81 4.97
CA ILE A 94 -1.95 -10.16 6.01
C ILE A 94 -1.48 -8.72 6.21
N LYS A 95 -0.17 -8.52 6.32
CA LYS A 95 0.42 -7.20 6.55
C LYS A 95 0.13 -6.25 5.40
N ILE A 96 0.29 -6.71 4.16
CA ILE A 96 -0.04 -5.93 2.95
C ILE A 96 -1.50 -5.50 2.98
N LYS A 97 -2.43 -6.39 3.33
CA LYS A 97 -3.86 -6.05 3.46
C LYS A 97 -4.08 -4.97 4.51
N ILE A 98 -3.59 -5.18 5.73
CA ILE A 98 -3.78 -4.24 6.86
C ILE A 98 -3.24 -2.85 6.50
N GLU A 99 -2.05 -2.78 5.91
CA GLU A 99 -1.44 -1.50 5.56
C GLU A 99 -2.10 -0.83 4.34
N SER A 100 -2.64 -1.62 3.40
CA SER A 100 -3.46 -1.11 2.28
C SER A 100 -4.78 -0.54 2.76
N ASP A 101 -5.45 -1.21 3.70
CA ASP A 101 -6.70 -0.75 4.32
C ASP A 101 -6.44 0.57 5.07
N PHE A 102 -5.33 0.68 5.79
CA PHE A 102 -4.98 1.92 6.46
C PHE A 102 -4.72 3.08 5.48
N LEU A 103 -3.95 2.85 4.41
CA LEU A 103 -3.73 3.88 3.39
C LEU A 103 -5.07 4.37 2.82
N SER A 104 -5.89 3.44 2.34
CA SER A 104 -7.12 3.74 1.60
C SER A 104 -8.19 4.38 2.49
N PHE A 105 -8.39 3.87 3.72
CA PHE A 105 -9.46 4.35 4.59
C PHE A 105 -9.06 5.51 5.50
N THR A 106 -7.76 5.73 5.68
CA THR A 106 -7.23 6.77 6.57
C THR A 106 -6.41 7.79 5.81
N LEU A 107 -5.25 7.42 5.25
CA LEU A 107 -4.30 8.39 4.70
C LEU A 107 -4.82 9.11 3.46
N TYR A 108 -5.57 8.41 2.60
CA TYR A 108 -6.11 9.00 1.38
C TYR A 108 -7.15 10.10 1.66
N LYS A 109 -7.89 9.99 2.77
CA LYS A 109 -8.79 11.06 3.23
C LYS A 109 -8.03 12.31 3.61
N PHE A 110 -6.89 12.16 4.30
CA PHE A 110 -6.04 13.30 4.62
C PHE A 110 -5.45 13.93 3.37
N ALA A 111 -4.98 13.13 2.40
CA ALA A 111 -4.52 13.66 1.12
C ALA A 111 -5.62 14.41 0.36
N SER A 112 -6.87 13.92 0.40
CA SER A 112 -8.02 14.62 -0.18
C SER A 112 -8.23 15.98 0.48
N VAL A 113 -8.23 16.03 1.82
CA VAL A 113 -8.36 17.29 2.56
C VAL A 113 -7.21 18.25 2.23
N LEU A 114 -5.97 17.77 2.16
CA LEU A 114 -4.81 18.60 1.80
C LEU A 114 -4.93 19.18 0.39
N PHE A 115 -5.47 18.41 -0.55
CA PHE A 115 -5.75 18.86 -1.91
C PHE A 115 -6.87 19.88 -1.94
N ASP A 116 -7.98 19.64 -1.22
CA ASP A 116 -9.15 20.54 -1.16
C ASP A 116 -8.84 21.93 -0.58
N ILE A 117 -7.76 22.06 0.20
CA ILE A 117 -7.30 23.33 0.79
C ILE A 117 -6.02 23.87 0.11
N ASP A 118 -5.70 23.37 -1.08
CA ASP A 118 -4.56 23.80 -1.92
C ASP A 118 -3.18 23.69 -1.24
N LEU A 119 -3.01 22.75 -0.30
CA LEU A 119 -1.71 22.46 0.33
C LEU A 119 -0.84 21.48 -0.46
N ILE A 120 -1.45 20.69 -1.33
CA ILE A 120 -0.76 19.84 -2.31
C ILE A 120 -1.38 20.06 -3.69
N ASP A 121 -0.56 19.96 -4.74
CA ASP A 121 -1.06 20.12 -6.10
C ASP A 121 -1.71 18.84 -6.66
N GLU A 122 -2.33 18.95 -7.84
CA GLU A 122 -2.99 17.81 -8.49
C GLU A 122 -2.01 16.67 -8.82
N ASN A 123 -0.76 16.96 -9.13
CA ASN A 123 0.25 15.95 -9.43
C ASN A 123 0.66 15.19 -8.18
N GLU A 124 0.88 15.90 -7.07
CA GLU A 124 1.18 15.33 -5.76
C GLU A 124 0.03 14.44 -5.27
N TYR A 125 -1.22 14.93 -5.38
CA TYR A 125 -2.41 14.18 -5.05
C TYR A 125 -2.54 12.92 -5.92
N ASN A 126 -2.47 13.06 -7.25
CA ASN A 126 -2.62 11.95 -8.18
C ASN A 126 -1.52 10.89 -8.01
N LEU A 127 -0.27 11.32 -7.80
CA LEU A 127 0.84 10.41 -7.54
C LEU A 127 0.62 9.64 -6.23
N PHE A 128 0.12 10.29 -5.18
CA PHE A 128 -0.12 9.64 -3.90
C PHE A 128 -1.30 8.64 -3.97
N ILE A 129 -2.42 9.04 -4.56
CA ILE A 129 -3.66 8.24 -4.59
C ILE A 129 -3.61 7.15 -5.67
N TYR A 130 -3.18 7.50 -6.88
CA TYR A 130 -3.26 6.65 -8.07
C TYR A 130 -1.91 6.07 -8.50
N GLY A 131 -0.80 6.65 -8.05
CA GLY A 131 0.56 6.21 -8.40
C GLY A 131 1.06 6.73 -9.74
N THR A 132 0.37 7.71 -10.33
CA THR A 132 0.69 8.28 -11.65
C THR A 132 0.19 9.73 -11.76
N MET A 133 0.84 10.51 -12.61
CA MET A 133 0.42 11.87 -12.99
C MET A 133 -0.24 11.88 -14.38
N SER A 134 -0.25 10.74 -15.09
CA SER A 134 -0.85 10.62 -16.41
C SER A 134 -2.37 10.71 -16.31
N LYS A 135 -2.95 11.71 -16.96
CA LYS A 135 -4.40 11.90 -17.01
C LYS A 135 -5.11 10.68 -17.60
N GLU A 136 -4.56 10.13 -18.68
CA GLU A 136 -5.10 8.92 -19.33
C GLU A 136 -5.09 7.73 -18.36
N THR A 137 -3.98 7.49 -17.67
CA THR A 137 -3.88 6.42 -16.65
C THR A 137 -4.86 6.65 -15.51
N ASN A 138 -5.02 7.89 -15.05
CA ASN A 138 -5.96 8.25 -14.00
C ASN A 138 -7.41 7.99 -14.39
N ASP A 139 -7.81 8.27 -15.63
CA ASP A 139 -9.17 8.03 -16.11
C ASP A 139 -9.52 6.54 -16.06
N TYR A 140 -8.59 5.66 -16.48
CA TYR A 140 -8.77 4.21 -16.36
C TYR A 140 -8.86 3.72 -14.91
N ILE A 141 -8.04 4.27 -14.01
CA ILE A 141 -8.08 3.90 -12.58
C ILE A 141 -9.39 4.36 -11.93
N LYS A 142 -9.86 5.56 -12.25
CA LYS A 142 -11.13 6.11 -11.75
C LYS A 142 -12.35 5.29 -12.20
N LEU A 143 -12.25 4.57 -13.33
CA LEU A 143 -13.26 3.61 -13.79
C LEU A 143 -13.20 2.25 -13.08
N GLY A 144 -12.29 2.07 -12.13
CA GLY A 144 -12.18 0.87 -11.31
C GLY A 144 -11.14 -0.14 -11.77
N LEU A 145 -10.34 0.17 -12.81
CA LEU A 145 -9.18 -0.66 -13.13
C LEU A 145 -8.10 -0.50 -12.05
N SER A 146 -7.49 -1.61 -11.63
CA SER A 146 -6.42 -1.54 -10.64
C SER A 146 -5.21 -0.79 -11.19
N SER A 147 -4.63 0.13 -10.40
CA SER A 147 -3.45 0.93 -10.79
C SER A 147 -2.33 0.10 -11.41
N ASN A 148 -2.07 -1.09 -10.88
CA ASN A 148 -0.94 -1.92 -11.29
C ASN A 148 -1.13 -2.48 -12.71
N ILE A 149 -2.38 -2.77 -13.09
CA ILE A 149 -2.72 -3.18 -14.46
C ILE A 149 -2.53 -1.97 -15.38
N VAL A 150 -3.13 -0.83 -15.06
CA VAL A 150 -3.08 0.36 -15.92
C VAL A 150 -1.63 0.84 -16.11
N ILE A 151 -0.84 0.91 -15.04
CA ILE A 151 0.59 1.25 -15.07
C ILE A 151 1.39 0.19 -15.87
N SER A 152 1.03 -1.09 -15.80
CA SER A 152 1.65 -2.12 -16.63
C SER A 152 1.32 -1.92 -18.10
N LEU A 153 0.07 -1.61 -18.43
CA LEU A 153 -0.34 -1.32 -19.81
C LEU A 153 0.35 -0.07 -20.35
N GLU A 154 0.47 0.98 -19.54
CA GLU A 154 1.19 2.21 -19.87
C GLU A 154 2.66 1.92 -20.22
N LYS A 155 3.34 1.13 -19.37
CA LYS A 155 4.75 0.75 -19.60
C LYS A 155 4.97 -0.11 -20.84
N ASN A 156 3.97 -0.88 -21.24
CA ASN A 156 4.02 -1.70 -22.45
C ASN A 156 3.42 -0.97 -23.67
N ASP A 157 3.16 0.33 -23.55
CA ASP A 157 2.59 1.18 -24.60
C ASP A 157 1.26 0.60 -25.15
N GLN A 158 0.45 0.02 -24.25
CA GLN A 158 -0.82 -0.64 -24.57
C GLN A 158 -2.05 0.21 -24.24
N LEU A 159 -1.94 1.31 -23.49
CA LEU A 159 -3.09 2.17 -23.20
C LEU A 159 -3.70 2.79 -24.48
N LYS A 160 -2.85 3.15 -25.45
CA LYS A 160 -3.28 3.62 -26.78
C LYS A 160 -4.15 2.62 -27.55
N ASN A 161 -4.11 1.35 -27.17
CA ASN A 161 -4.89 0.28 -27.79
C ASN A 161 -6.24 0.05 -27.10
N LEU A 162 -6.50 0.77 -26.00
CA LEU A 162 -7.79 0.84 -25.32
C LEU A 162 -8.54 2.09 -25.75
N ILE A 163 -9.86 1.97 -25.88
CA ILE A 163 -10.76 3.06 -26.24
C ILE A 163 -11.77 3.20 -25.11
N LEU A 164 -11.77 4.37 -24.49
CA LEU A 164 -12.78 4.76 -23.52
C LEU A 164 -13.87 5.58 -24.23
N ASN A 165 -15.10 5.08 -24.25
CA ASN A 165 -16.22 5.85 -24.78
C ASN A 165 -16.87 6.74 -23.70
N LYS A 166 -17.74 7.67 -24.13
CA LYS A 166 -18.44 8.62 -23.25
C LYS A 166 -19.29 7.97 -22.15
N ASN A 167 -19.63 6.68 -22.30
CA ASN A 167 -20.45 5.93 -21.35
C ASN A 167 -19.60 5.16 -20.32
N GLY A 168 -18.27 5.35 -20.31
CA GLY A 168 -17.36 4.65 -19.40
C GLY A 168 -17.05 3.21 -19.81
N VAL A 169 -17.42 2.79 -21.03
CA VAL A 169 -17.13 1.43 -21.51
C VAL A 169 -15.76 1.42 -22.16
N ILE A 170 -14.94 0.44 -21.76
CA ILE A 170 -13.60 0.19 -22.28
C ILE A 170 -13.69 -0.88 -23.37
N SER A 171 -13.25 -0.56 -24.58
CA SER A 171 -13.05 -1.52 -25.66
C SER A 171 -11.59 -1.55 -26.09
N SER A 172 -11.19 -2.59 -26.80
CA SER A 172 -9.81 -2.78 -27.26
C SER A 172 -9.74 -3.03 -28.76
N ASN A 173 -8.65 -2.58 -29.38
CA ASN A 173 -8.38 -2.84 -30.80
C ASN A 173 -7.81 -4.27 -31.01
N ASN A 174 -7.59 -4.64 -32.27
CA ASN A 174 -7.06 -5.97 -32.61
C ASN A 174 -5.60 -6.18 -32.18
N GLU A 175 -4.82 -5.12 -32.01
CA GLU A 175 -3.43 -5.22 -31.55
C GLU A 175 -3.39 -5.61 -30.07
N PHE A 176 -4.26 -5.02 -29.24
CA PHE A 176 -4.39 -5.40 -27.83
C PHE A 176 -4.78 -6.88 -27.64
N LYS A 177 -5.61 -7.43 -28.53
CA LYS A 177 -6.06 -8.84 -28.43
C LYS A 177 -4.95 -9.85 -28.72
N LYS A 178 -3.85 -9.41 -29.34
CA LYS A 178 -2.68 -10.25 -29.66
C LYS A 178 -1.56 -10.13 -28.61
N PHE A 179 -1.68 -9.17 -27.70
CA PHE A 179 -0.77 -8.94 -26.58
C PHE A 179 -1.10 -9.90 -25.43
#